data_AF-A0A519SQA9-F1
#
_entry.id   AF-A0A519SQA9-F1
#
_cell.length_a   1.000
_cell.length_b   1.000
_cell.length_c   1.000
_cell.angle_alpha   90.00
_cell.angle_beta   90.00
_cell.angle_gamma   90.00
#
_symmetry.space_group_name_H-M   'P 1'
#
loop_
_entity.id
_entity.type
_entity.pdbx_description
1 polymer ?
#
loop_
_entity_poly.entity_id
_entity_poly.type
_entity_poly.pdbx_seq_one_letter_code
_entity_poly.pdbx_strand_id
1 'polypeptide(L)'
;MKKEDISFGDWQRWLFGDAPPAFVGEVLLRAIILFAVVVVLMRLMGRRMKGELSIAELAVVLTFGAIIGGALHQPKSGLLPSLGVLLMVLFMH
;
A
#
# COMPACT_ATOMS: atom_id res chain seq x y z
N MET A 1 23.77 -5.11 -10.32
CA MET A 1 23.93 -3.86 -11.08
C MET A 1 25.30 -3.28 -10.75
N LYS A 2 26.14 -2.99 -11.75
CA LYS A 2 27.52 -2.49 -11.54
C LYS A 2 27.45 -1.04 -11.03
N LYS A 3 28.41 -0.66 -10.18
CA LYS A 3 28.47 0.63 -9.46
C LYS A 3 28.78 1.85 -10.36
N GLU A 4 28.84 1.65 -11.68
CA GLU A 4 29.41 2.59 -12.65
C GLU A 4 28.36 3.46 -13.37
N ASP A 5 27.06 3.18 -13.18
CA ASP A 5 25.95 3.87 -13.87
C ASP A 5 25.15 4.83 -12.96
N ILE A 6 25.77 5.48 -11.98
CA ILE A 6 25.06 6.50 -11.17
C ILE A 6 25.43 7.88 -11.73
N SER A 7 24.78 8.26 -12.82
CA SER A 7 24.88 9.61 -13.37
C SER A 7 23.80 10.50 -12.76
N PHE A 8 24.18 11.68 -12.25
CA PHE A 8 23.23 12.68 -11.74
C PHE A 8 22.22 13.17 -12.81
N GLY A 9 22.48 12.88 -14.10
CA GLY A 9 21.58 13.20 -15.21
C GLY A 9 20.47 12.17 -15.47
N ASP A 10 20.45 11.02 -14.79
CA ASP A 10 19.45 9.96 -15.00
C ASP A 10 18.11 10.25 -14.29
N TRP A 11 17.52 11.42 -14.52
CA TRP A 11 16.23 11.84 -13.93
C TRP A 11 15.10 10.83 -14.18
N GLN A 12 15.12 10.16 -15.34
CA GLN A 12 14.15 9.12 -15.68
C GLN A 12 14.24 7.91 -14.73
N ARG A 13 15.45 7.54 -14.31
CA ARG A 13 15.68 6.45 -13.36
C ARG A 13 15.34 6.85 -11.93
N TRP A 14 15.42 8.13 -11.61
CA TRP A 14 14.96 8.67 -10.32
C TRP A 14 13.43 8.65 -10.20
N LEU A 15 12.71 8.93 -11.30
CA LEU A 15 11.24 8.98 -11.30
C LEU A 15 10.58 7.61 -11.47
N PHE A 16 11.07 6.78 -12.39
CA PHE A 16 10.44 5.50 -12.74
C PHE A 16 11.18 4.27 -12.18
N GLY A 17 12.40 4.45 -11.68
CA GLY A 17 13.25 3.34 -11.28
C GLY A 17 13.55 2.41 -12.45
N ASP A 18 13.61 1.11 -12.15
CA ASP A 18 13.74 0.05 -13.15
C ASP A 18 12.37 -0.49 -13.62
N ALA A 19 11.26 0.11 -13.18
CA ALA A 19 9.91 -0.35 -13.50
C ALA A 19 9.40 0.25 -14.82
N PRO A 20 8.58 -0.48 -15.60
CA PRO A 20 7.95 0.07 -16.79
C PRO A 20 7.10 1.31 -16.45
N PRO A 21 7.14 2.40 -17.23
CA PRO A 21 6.35 3.61 -16.95
C PRO A 21 4.84 3.35 -16.85
N ALA A 22 4.33 2.35 -17.59
CA ALA A 22 2.93 1.90 -17.51
C ALA A 22 2.53 1.38 -16.11
N PHE A 23 3.49 0.88 -15.33
CA PHE A 23 3.24 0.40 -13.97
C PHE A 23 2.76 1.53 -13.05
N VAL A 24 3.20 2.78 -13.27
CA VAL A 24 2.73 3.93 -12.47
C VAL A 24 1.21 4.09 -12.55
N GLY A 25 0.63 3.93 -13.75
CA GLY A 25 -0.83 3.97 -13.93
C GLY A 25 -1.53 2.81 -13.23
N GLU A 26 -0.92 1.62 -13.24
CA GLU A 26 -1.42 0.46 -12.51
C GLU A 26 -1.38 0.68 -10.99
N VAL A 27 -0.29 1.22 -10.45
CA VAL A 27 -0.16 1.56 -9.03
C VAL A 27 -1.24 2.56 -8.60
N LEU A 28 -1.49 3.59 -9.41
CA LEU A 28 -2.55 4.57 -9.14
C LEU A 28 -3.93 3.90 -9.08
N LEU A 29 -4.25 3.04 -10.04
CA LEU A 29 -5.52 2.31 -10.05
C LEU A 29 -5.65 1.38 -8.83
N ARG A 30 -4.58 0.62 -8.52
CA ARG A 30 -4.52 -0.26 -7.35
C ARG A 30 -4.69 0.52 -6.05
N ALA A 31 -4.09 1.71 -5.94
CA ALA A 31 -4.22 2.59 -4.79
C ALA A 31 -5.66 3.09 -4.62
N ILE A 32 -6.34 3.49 -5.70
CA ILE A 32 -7.75 3.91 -5.68
C ILE A 32 -8.65 2.77 -5.20
N ILE A 33 -8.48 1.56 -5.76
CA ILE A 33 -9.25 0.38 -5.37
C ILE A 33 -9.05 0.10 -3.88
N LEU A 34 -7.80 0.07 -3.42
CA LEU A 34 -7.50 -0.28 -2.04
C LEU A 34 -7.97 0.80 -1.07
N PHE A 35 -7.86 2.08 -1.43
CA PHE A 35 -8.41 3.19 -0.66
C PHE A 35 -9.93 3.04 -0.49
N ALA A 36 -10.65 2.72 -1.58
CA ALA A 36 -12.09 2.48 -1.51
C ALA A 36 -12.42 1.30 -0.58
N VAL A 37 -11.67 0.20 -0.65
CA VAL A 37 -11.87 -0.95 0.26
C VAL A 37 -11.62 -0.55 1.70
N VAL A 38 -10.52 0.14 2.02
CA VAL A 38 -10.22 0.60 3.39
C VAL A 38 -11.33 1.51 3.91
N VAL A 39 -11.82 2.46 3.10
CA VAL A 39 -12.93 3.33 3.50
C VAL A 39 -14.20 2.54 3.80
N VAL A 40 -14.53 1.53 2.97
CA VAL A 40 -15.67 0.64 3.22
C VAL A 40 -15.48 -0.13 4.52
N LEU A 41 -14.30 -0.70 4.75
CA LEU A 41 -14.01 -1.42 5.99
C LEU A 41 -14.11 -0.53 7.22
N MET A 42 -13.56 0.69 7.17
CA MET A 42 -13.67 1.65 8.27
C MET A 42 -15.14 2.03 8.53
N ARG A 43 -15.98 2.12 7.50
CA ARG A 43 -17.43 2.31 7.67
C ARG A 43 -18.10 1.11 8.35
N LEU A 44 -17.72 -0.12 7.96
CA LEU A 44 -18.27 -1.35 8.54
C LEU A 44 -17.89 -1.53 10.02
N MET A 45 -16.67 -1.12 10.40
CA MET A 45 -16.19 -1.24 11.78
C MET A 45 -16.96 -0.36 12.78
N GLY A 46 -17.83 0.56 12.33
CA GLY A 46 -18.84 1.23 13.18
C GLY A 46 -18.29 2.15 14.29
N ARG A 47 -16.96 2.18 14.51
CA ARG A 47 -16.32 3.06 15.48
C ARG A 47 -16.26 4.47 14.90
N ARG A 48 -17.32 5.25 15.16
CA ARG A 48 -17.15 6.70 15.28
C ARG A 48 -16.09 6.88 16.35
N MET A 49 -14.88 7.20 15.90
CA MET A 49 -13.68 7.37 16.70
C MET A 49 -14.03 7.93 18.07
N LYS A 50 -13.98 7.10 19.12
CA LYS A 50 -13.46 7.60 20.39
C LYS A 50 -12.09 8.11 19.96
N GLY A 51 -11.83 9.41 20.04
CA GLY A 51 -10.81 10.13 19.24
C GLY A 51 -9.35 9.65 19.32
N GLU A 52 -9.08 8.49 19.92
CA GLU A 52 -7.79 7.87 20.05
C GLU A 52 -7.86 6.40 19.63
N LEU A 53 -7.02 6.03 18.68
CA LEU A 53 -6.72 4.63 18.38
C LEU A 53 -5.97 4.05 19.59
N SER A 54 -6.37 2.87 20.06
CA SER A 54 -5.56 2.11 21.01
C SER A 54 -4.17 1.86 20.41
N ILE A 55 -3.13 1.75 21.25
CA ILE A 55 -1.76 1.43 20.83
C ILE A 55 -1.75 0.15 19.96
N ALA A 56 -2.61 -0.83 20.29
CA ALA A 56 -2.78 -2.04 19.50
C ALA A 56 -3.40 -1.76 18.12
N GLU A 57 -4.42 -0.91 18.04
CA GLU A 57 -5.08 -0.53 16.78
C GLU A 57 -4.12 0.28 15.89
N LEU A 58 -3.33 1.17 16.49
CA LEU A 58 -2.29 1.93 15.79
C LEU A 58 -1.20 1.00 15.22
N ALA A 59 -0.72 0.04 16.01
CA ALA A 59 0.27 -0.95 15.57
C ALA A 59 -0.25 -1.83 14.42
N VAL A 60 -1.52 -2.22 14.48
CA VAL A 60 -2.25 -2.88 13.40
C VAL A 60 -2.19 -2.00 12.14
N VAL A 61 -2.74 -0.78 12.18
CA VAL A 61 -2.77 0.14 11.02
C VAL A 61 -1.39 0.37 10.40
N LEU A 62 -0.35 0.56 11.23
CA LEU A 62 1.04 0.70 10.77
C LEU A 62 1.54 -0.54 10.02
N THR A 63 1.30 -1.73 10.57
CA THR A 63 1.69 -3.00 9.95
C THR A 63 0.94 -3.22 8.64
N PHE A 64 -0.34 -2.86 8.59
CA PHE A 64 -1.14 -2.88 7.36
C PHE A 64 -0.58 -1.96 6.29
N GLY A 65 -0.22 -0.73 6.65
CA GLY A 65 0.40 0.23 5.75
C GLY A 65 1.69 -0.33 5.11
N ALA A 66 2.52 -1.04 5.88
CA ALA A 66 3.74 -1.66 5.37
C ALA A 66 3.47 -2.80 4.38
N ILE A 67 2.53 -3.70 4.71
CA ILE A 67 2.17 -4.85 3.85
C ILE A 67 1.54 -4.37 2.54
N ILE A 68 0.64 -3.41 2.62
CA ILE A 68 -0.04 -2.78 1.48
C ILE A 68 0.94 -2.01 0.61
N GLY A 69 1.82 -1.22 1.22
CA GLY A 69 2.81 -0.41 0.53
C GLY A 69 3.73 -1.27 -0.35
N GLY A 70 4.13 -2.45 0.15
CA GLY A 70 4.90 -3.42 -0.63
C GLY A 70 4.13 -4.00 -1.82
N ALA A 71 2.83 -4.25 -1.68
CA ALA A 71 1.99 -4.76 -2.76
C ALA A 71 1.65 -3.73 -3.85
N LEU A 72 1.61 -2.45 -3.46
CA LEU A 72 1.38 -1.34 -4.38
C LEU A 72 2.63 -0.99 -5.19
N HIS A 73 3.80 -0.92 -4.56
CA HIS A 73 5.01 -0.43 -5.23
C HIS A 73 5.80 -1.49 -6.00
N GLN A 74 5.57 -2.77 -5.75
CA GLN A 74 6.34 -3.83 -6.41
C GLN A 74 5.58 -4.41 -7.61
N PRO A 75 6.15 -4.39 -8.82
CA PRO A 75 5.52 -4.96 -10.01
C PRO A 75 5.19 -6.45 -9.90
N LYS A 76 5.95 -7.18 -9.09
CA LYS A 76 5.78 -8.62 -8.87
C LYS A 76 4.71 -8.97 -7.83
N SER A 77 4.25 -7.98 -7.07
CA SER A 77 3.30 -8.19 -5.98
C SER A 77 1.88 -8.00 -6.49
N GLY A 78 0.99 -8.95 -6.19
CA GLY A 78 -0.44 -8.82 -6.48
C GLY A 78 -1.18 -8.11 -5.35
N LEU A 79 -2.41 -7.64 -5.60
CA LEU A 79 -3.28 -7.07 -4.57
C LEU A 79 -3.95 -8.12 -3.67
N LEU A 80 -4.02 -9.37 -4.10
CA LEU A 80 -4.71 -10.46 -3.40
C LEU A 80 -4.22 -10.67 -1.96
N PRO A 81 -2.89 -10.74 -1.68
CA PRO A 81 -2.40 -10.86 -0.31
C PRO A 81 -2.87 -9.70 0.57
N SER A 82 -2.76 -8.46 0.08
CA SER A 82 -3.19 -7.27 0.82
C SER A 82 -4.68 -7.27 1.14
N LEU A 83 -5.52 -7.68 0.20
CA LEU A 83 -6.96 -7.85 0.43
C LEU A 83 -7.22 -8.94 1.48
N GLY A 84 -6.51 -10.06 1.42
CA GLY A 84 -6.63 -11.15 2.39
C GLY A 84 -6.30 -10.71 3.80
N VAL A 85 -5.21 -9.95 4.00
CA VAL A 85 -4.88 -9.43 5.34
C VAL A 85 -5.95 -8.43 5.82
N LEU A 86 -6.44 -7.54 4.95
CA LEU A 86 -7.49 -6.58 5.27
C LEU A 86 -8.78 -7.25 5.76
N LEU A 87 -9.18 -8.34 5.10
CA LEU A 87 -10.35 -9.14 5.49
C LEU A 87 -10.14 -9.86 6.82
N MET A 88 -8.92 -10.35 7.09
CA MET A 88 -8.58 -10.97 8.38
C MET A 88 -8.75 -9.99 9.55
N VAL A 89 -8.35 -8.72 9.39
CA VAL A 89 -8.57 -7.69 10.43
C VAL A 89 -10.03 -7.47 10.69
N LEU A 90 -10.83 -7.36 9.64
CA LEU A 90 -12.28 -7.21 9.78
C LEU A 90 -12.86 -8.38 10.60
N PHE A 91 -12.33 -9.59 10.40
CA PHE A 91 -12.77 -10.77 11.13
C PHE A 91 -12.31 -10.80 12.60
N MET A 92 -11.18 -10.16 12.92
CA MET A 92 -10.64 -10.10 14.29
C MET A 92 -11.22 -8.95 15.13
N HIS A 93 -11.92 -8.00 14.49
CA HIS A 93 -12.55 -6.85 15.15
C HIS A 93 -14.01 -7.13 15.52
#